data_AF-A0A5R2MUX8-F1
#
_entry.id   AF-A0A5R2MUX8-F1
#
_cell.length_a   1.000
_cell.length_b   1.000
_cell.length_c   1.000
_cell.angle_alpha   90.00
_cell.angle_beta   90.00
_cell.angle_gamma   90.00
#
_symmetry.space_group_name_H-M   'P 1'
#
loop_
_entity.id
_entity.type
_entity.pdbx_description
1 polymer ?
#
loop_
_entity_poly.entity_id
_entity_poly.type
_entity_poly.pdbx_seq_one_letter_code
_entity_poly.pdbx_strand_id
1 'polypeptide(L)'
;NDAGSQIDVLGRSAMLRYREALGEDIGEIPPGLYPGDYLVSVGEALVREFGRSLLQMPDDEALAIVKDRTIDAMMAMIREDLALLNVHHDVFFSERTLHADNAR
;
A
#
# COMPACT_ATOMS: atom_id res chain seq x y z
N ASN A 1 16.68 8.30 7.16
CA ASN A 1 16.05 8.86 5.95
C ASN A 1 15.68 7.74 4.95
N ASP A 2 15.40 6.53 5.44
CA ASP A 2 15.11 5.34 4.61
C ASP A 2 13.63 4.94 4.63
N ALA A 3 12.87 5.38 5.63
CA ALA A 3 11.44 5.07 5.74
C ALA A 3 10.62 5.69 4.59
N GLY A 4 10.92 6.94 4.22
CA GLY A 4 10.24 7.61 3.10
C GLY A 4 10.52 6.92 1.76
N SER A 5 11.77 6.52 1.51
CA SER A 5 12.14 5.81 0.28
C SER A 5 11.54 4.40 0.21
N GLN A 6 11.47 3.68 1.32
CA GLN A 6 10.81 2.37 1.39
C GLN A 6 9.30 2.47 1.16
N ILE A 7 8.64 3.47 1.72
CA ILE A 7 7.20 3.70 1.52
C ILE A 7 6.91 4.09 0.06
N ASP A 8 7.76 4.89 -0.57
CA ASP A 8 7.62 5.23 -1.99
C ASP A 8 7.80 4.01 -2.89
N VAL A 9 8.78 3.15 -2.60
CA VAL A 9 8.97 1.88 -3.29
C VAL A 9 7.74 0.98 -3.13
N LEU A 10 7.19 0.89 -1.92
CA LEU A 10 5.98 0.11 -1.64
C LEU A 10 4.76 0.64 -2.42
N GLY A 11 4.53 1.96 -2.41
CA GLY A 11 3.44 2.58 -3.15
C GLY A 11 3.55 2.39 -4.66
N ARG A 12 4.76 2.51 -5.22
CA ARG A 12 5.00 2.24 -6.65
C ARG A 12 4.75 0.78 -7.01
N SER A 13 5.14 -0.14 -6.13
CA SER A 13 4.89 -1.58 -6.31
C SER A 13 3.38 -1.87 -6.33
N ALA A 14 2.62 -1.28 -5.41
CA ALA A 14 1.16 -1.41 -5.36
C ALA A 14 0.46 -0.76 -6.56
N MET A 15 0.95 0.37 -7.06
CA MET A 15 0.43 1.01 -8.27
C MET A 15 0.58 0.11 -9.50
N LEU A 16 1.69 -0.64 -9.61
CA LEU A 16 1.85 -1.64 -10.67
C LEU A 16 0.82 -2.75 -10.54
N ARG A 17 0.62 -3.32 -9.35
CA ARG A 17 -0.41 -4.35 -9.13
C ARG A 17 -1.83 -3.84 -9.38
N TYR A 18 -2.10 -2.56 -9.12
CA TYR A 18 -3.37 -1.92 -9.47
C TYR A 18 -3.58 -1.86 -11.00
N ARG A 19 -2.54 -1.48 -11.76
CA ARG A 19 -2.59 -1.49 -13.24
C ARG A 19 -2.79 -2.91 -13.79
N GLU A 20 -2.09 -3.89 -13.24
CA GLU A 20 -2.26 -5.31 -13.56
C GLU A 20 -3.71 -5.77 -13.31
N ALA A 21 -4.30 -5.41 -12.16
CA ALA A 21 -5.69 -5.74 -11.83
C ALA A 21 -6.72 -5.05 -12.75
N LEU A 22 -6.37 -3.93 -13.38
CA LEU A 22 -7.17 -3.29 -14.43
C LEU A 22 -7.03 -3.96 -15.82
N GLY A 23 -6.18 -4.97 -15.92
CA GLY A 23 -5.87 -5.70 -17.15
C GLY A 23 -4.80 -5.04 -18.01
N GLU A 24 -4.01 -4.11 -17.47
CA GLU A 24 -2.84 -3.57 -18.17
C GLU A 24 -1.67 -4.55 -18.11
N ASP A 25 -0.91 -4.63 -19.20
CA ASP A 25 0.38 -5.32 -19.20
C ASP A 25 1.42 -4.44 -18.49
N ILE A 26 1.82 -4.85 -17.30
CA ILE A 26 2.80 -4.14 -16.48
C ILE A 26 4.24 -4.58 -16.74
N GLY A 27 4.44 -5.57 -17.62
CA GLY A 27 5.74 -6.20 -17.86
C GLY A 27 6.33 -6.86 -16.61
N GLU A 28 7.65 -7.02 -16.59
CA GLU A 28 8.36 -7.51 -15.41
C GLU A 28 8.44 -6.44 -14.33
N ILE A 29 8.13 -6.80 -13.08
CA ILE A 29 8.31 -5.89 -11.94
C ILE A 29 9.81 -5.57 -11.81
N PRO A 30 10.21 -4.28 -11.89
CA PRO A 30 11.61 -3.90 -11.81
C PRO A 30 12.31 -4.39 -10.54
N PRO A 31 13.59 -4.79 -10.62
CA PRO A 31 14.36 -5.17 -9.45
C PRO A 31 14.46 -3.98 -8.47
N GLY A 32 14.17 -4.24 -7.19
CA GLY A 32 14.13 -3.22 -6.13
C GLY A 32 12.73 -2.73 -5.76
N LEU A 33 11.69 -3.12 -6.51
CA LEU A 33 10.30 -3.04 -6.07
C LEU A 33 9.90 -4.30 -5.30
N TYR A 34 8.87 -4.20 -4.46
CA TYR A 34 8.33 -5.35 -3.74
C TYR A 34 7.58 -6.25 -4.73
N PRO A 35 8.07 -7.45 -5.04
CA PRO A 35 7.45 -8.32 -6.06
C PRO A 35 6.29 -9.13 -5.51
N GLY A 36 6.11 -9.14 -4.18
CA GLY A 36 5.34 -10.17 -3.48
C GLY A 36 3.88 -10.24 -3.89
N ASP A 37 3.39 -11.47 -3.97
CA ASP A 37 1.97 -11.79 -4.26
C ASP A 37 1.01 -11.12 -3.26
N TYR A 38 1.50 -10.77 -2.07
CA TYR A 38 0.73 -10.03 -1.06
C TYR A 38 0.27 -8.63 -1.53
N LEU A 39 0.89 -8.04 -2.55
CA LEU A 39 0.43 -6.78 -3.15
C LEU A 39 -0.64 -6.97 -4.23
N VAL A 40 -0.85 -8.18 -4.73
CA VAL A 40 -1.91 -8.45 -5.72
C VAL A 40 -3.28 -8.13 -5.11
N SER A 41 -3.53 -8.59 -3.87
CA SER A 41 -4.78 -8.31 -3.15
C SER A 41 -4.99 -6.80 -2.90
N VAL A 42 -3.90 -6.04 -2.72
CA VAL A 42 -3.93 -4.58 -2.61
C VAL A 42 -4.31 -3.93 -3.94
N GLY A 43 -3.69 -4.36 -5.05
CA GLY A 43 -4.01 -3.89 -6.39
C GLY A 43 -5.50 -4.10 -6.72
N GLU A 44 -6.02 -5.30 -6.44
CA GLU A 44 -7.44 -5.59 -6.60
C GLU A 44 -8.34 -4.74 -5.69
N ALA A 45 -7.93 -4.50 -4.43
CA ALA A 45 -8.67 -3.63 -3.52
C ALA A 45 -8.75 -2.19 -4.03
N LEU A 46 -7.64 -1.67 -4.57
CA LEU A 46 -7.60 -0.36 -5.20
C LEU A 46 -8.52 -0.28 -6.42
N VAL A 47 -8.59 -1.32 -7.26
CA VAL A 47 -9.55 -1.38 -8.38
C VAL A 47 -10.99 -1.41 -7.87
N ARG A 48 -11.28 -2.19 -6.82
CA ARG A 48 -12.62 -2.24 -6.22
C ARG A 48 -13.07 -0.89 -5.66
N GLU A 49 -12.16 -0.15 -5.04
CA GLU A 49 -12.47 1.14 -4.40
C GLU A 49 -12.50 2.30 -5.41
N PHE A 50 -11.53 2.35 -6.33
CA PHE A 50 -11.29 3.52 -7.19
C PHE A 50 -11.57 3.28 -8.68
N GLY A 51 -11.82 2.04 -9.10
CA GLY A 51 -12.00 1.71 -10.52
C GLY A 51 -10.75 2.11 -11.31
N ARG A 52 -10.90 2.99 -12.31
CA ARG A 52 -9.80 3.56 -13.12
C ARG A 52 -9.40 4.98 -12.71
N SER A 53 -10.05 5.57 -11.71
CA SER A 53 -9.93 7.00 -11.39
C SER A 53 -8.51 7.42 -11.02
N LEU A 54 -7.74 6.57 -10.33
CA LEU A 54 -6.36 6.88 -9.96
C LEU A 54 -5.44 7.09 -11.17
N LEU A 55 -5.76 6.55 -12.34
CA LEU A 55 -5.00 6.76 -13.57
C LEU A 55 -5.30 8.10 -14.26
N GLN A 56 -6.36 8.79 -13.82
CA GLN A 56 -6.80 10.07 -14.37
C GLN A 56 -6.37 11.25 -13.49
N MET A 57 -5.74 10.96 -12.34
CA MET A 57 -5.24 11.95 -11.40
C MET A 57 -3.76 12.26 -11.68
N PRO A 58 -3.24 13.40 -11.19
CA PRO A 58 -1.80 13.63 -11.17
C PRO A 58 -1.08 12.52 -10.43
N ASP A 59 0.07 12.08 -10.97
CA ASP A 59 0.84 10.93 -10.46
C ASP A 59 1.15 11.05 -8.96
N ASP A 60 1.49 12.25 -8.48
CA ASP A 60 1.84 12.49 -7.08
C ASP A 60 0.63 12.33 -6.14
N GLU A 61 -0.55 12.79 -6.56
CA GLU A 61 -1.79 12.64 -5.79
C GLU A 61 -2.24 11.18 -5.76
N ALA A 62 -2.22 10.51 -6.92
CA ALA A 62 -2.55 9.09 -7.02
C ALA A 62 -1.60 8.25 -6.16
N LEU A 63 -0.29 8.53 -6.21
CA LEU A 63 0.71 7.82 -5.43
C LEU A 63 0.53 8.04 -3.92
N ALA A 64 0.16 9.24 -3.48
CA ALA A 64 -0.14 9.49 -2.07
C ALA A 64 -1.31 8.61 -1.58
N ILE A 65 -2.41 8.54 -2.33
CA ILE A 65 -3.57 7.69 -2.00
C ILE A 65 -3.17 6.22 -1.98
N VAL A 66 -2.44 5.75 -2.99
CA VAL A 66 -1.98 4.36 -3.08
C VAL A 66 -1.06 4.01 -1.91
N LYS A 67 -0.13 4.89 -1.52
CA LYS A 67 0.75 4.68 -0.36
C LYS A 67 -0.06 4.50 0.92
N ASP A 68 -1.04 5.38 1.15
CA ASP A 68 -1.87 5.31 2.35
C ASP A 68 -2.65 3.99 2.42
N ARG A 69 -3.34 3.64 1.34
CA ARG A 69 -4.12 2.40 1.25
C ARG A 69 -3.26 1.14 1.36
N THR A 70 -2.06 1.17 0.76
CA THR A 70 -1.15 0.04 0.81
C THR A 70 -0.67 -0.21 2.23
N ILE A 71 -0.29 0.82 2.97
CA ILE A 71 0.14 0.65 4.37
C ILE A 71 -1.02 0.16 5.24
N ASP A 72 -2.23 0.68 5.04
CA ASP A 72 -3.41 0.22 5.80
C ASP A 72 -3.67 -1.28 5.54
N ALA A 73 -3.55 -1.72 4.29
CA ALA A 73 -3.66 -3.13 3.93
C ALA A 73 -2.54 -3.99 4.53
N MET A 74 -1.29 -3.50 4.53
CA MET A 74 -0.18 -4.21 5.18
C MET A 74 -0.41 -4.37 6.67
N MET A 75 -0.90 -3.31 7.33
CA MET A 75 -1.22 -3.36 8.76
C MET A 75 -2.39 -4.28 9.06
N ALA A 76 -3.37 -4.41 8.16
CA ALA A 76 -4.45 -5.39 8.30
C ALA A 76 -3.90 -6.83 8.21
N MET A 77 -3.09 -7.13 7.18
CA MET A 77 -2.49 -8.46 7.04
C MET A 77 -1.61 -8.84 8.23
N ILE A 78 -0.77 -7.92 8.72
CA ILE A 78 0.06 -8.17 9.91
C ILE A 78 -0.81 -8.51 11.13
N ARG A 79 -1.95 -7.83 11.31
CA ARG A 79 -2.87 -8.12 12.42
C ARG A 79 -3.52 -9.48 12.27
N GLU A 80 -3.93 -9.84 11.07
CA GLU A 80 -4.52 -11.15 10.76
C GLU A 80 -3.51 -12.27 11.03
N ASP A 81 -2.26 -12.11 10.57
CA ASP A 81 -1.17 -13.06 10.82
C ASP A 81 -0.87 -13.21 12.31
N LEU A 82 -0.82 -12.11 13.08
CA LEU A 82 -0.62 -12.16 14.53
C LEU A 82 -1.80 -12.83 15.25
N ALA A 83 -3.03 -12.59 14.80
CA ALA A 83 -4.21 -13.23 15.36
C ALA A 83 -4.20 -14.75 15.13
N LEU A 84 -3.69 -15.23 13.99
CA LEU A 84 -3.51 -16.67 13.74
C LEU A 84 -2.52 -17.32 14.72
N LEU A 85 -1.57 -16.54 15.24
CA LEU A 85 -0.62 -16.97 16.28
C LEU A 85 -1.14 -16.74 17.70
N ASN A 86 -2.41 -16.35 17.85
CA ASN A 86 -3.04 -15.99 19.12
C ASN A 86 -2.31 -14.86 19.87
N VAL A 87 -1.70 -13.94 19.10
CA VAL A 87 -1.06 -12.72 19.60
C VAL A 87 -2.01 -11.55 19.38
N HIS A 88 -2.49 -10.96 20.47
CA HIS A 88 -3.35 -9.77 20.44
C HIS A 88 -2.60 -8.60 21.04
N HIS A 89 -2.40 -7.54 20.25
CA HIS A 89 -1.88 -6.27 20.74
C HIS A 89 -3.04 -5.31 20.94
N ASP A 90 -3.15 -4.74 22.14
CA ASP A 90 -4.22 -3.81 22.51
C ASP A 90 -4.07 -2.43 21.85
N VAL A 91 -2.84 -2.05 21.46
CA VAL A 91 -2.55 -0.76 20.82
C VAL A 91 -1.53 -0.93 19.72
N PHE A 92 -1.89 -0.53 18.50
CA PHE A 92 -0.96 -0.39 17.38
C PHE A 92 -0.75 1.10 17.11
N PHE A 93 0.45 1.59 17.39
CA PHE A 93 0.85 2.95 17.03
C PHE A 93 1.40 2.94 15.61
N SER A 94 0.72 3.60 14.67
CA SER A 94 1.34 3.94 13.40
C SER A 94 2.11 5.25 13.59
N GLU A 95 3.34 5.31 13.09
CA GLU A 95 4.15 6.54 13.10
C GLU A 95 3.41 7.71 12.40
N ARG A 96 2.47 7.38 11.48
CA ARG A 96 1.56 8.33 10.83
C ARG A 96 0.60 9.01 11.81
N THR A 97 0.04 8.27 12.78
CA THR A 97 -0.82 8.84 13.84
C THR A 97 -0.03 9.80 14.73
N LEU A 98 1.23 9.47 15.01
CA LEU A 98 2.13 10.30 15.83
C LEU A 98 2.50 11.63 15.15
N HIS A 99 2.66 11.64 13.82
CA HIS A 99 2.93 12.86 13.07
C HIS A 99 1.69 13.72 12.82
N ALA A 100 0.51 13.12 12.68
CA ALA A 100 -0.75 13.86 12.54
C ALA A 100 -1.15 14.58 13.84
N ASP A 101 -0.89 13.97 15.01
CA ASP A 101 -1.20 14.56 16.32
C ASP A 101 -0.19 15.62 16.79
N ASN A 102 1.03 15.61 16.27
CA ASN A 102 2.06 16.62 16.59
C ASN A 102 1.97 17.90 15.72
N ALA A 103 0.89 18.06 14.95
CA ALA A 103 0.58 19.27 14.18
C ALA A 103 -0.43 20.19 14.90
N ARG A 104 -0.41 20.24 16.23
CA ARG A 104 -1.21 21.18 17.05
C ARG A 104 -0.33 22.17 17.81
#